data_AF-A0A967HPC5-F1
#
_entry.id   AF-A0A967HPC5-F1
#
_cell.length_a   1.000
_cell.length_b   1.000
_cell.length_c   1.000
_cell.angle_alpha   90.00
_cell.angle_beta   90.00
_cell.angle_gamma   90.00
#
_symmetry.space_group_name_H-M   'P 1'
#
loop_
_entity.id
_entity.type
_entity.pdbx_description
1 polymer ?
#
loop_
_entity_poly.entity_id
_entity_poly.type
_entity_poly.pdbx_seq_one_letter_code
_entity_poly.pdbx_strand_id
1 'polypeptide(L)'
;DVVLQFEASHGLEHRFVRGTKNRFGATDEIAVFRMGSTGLRPVENPSALFLEGRQARASGSTVAAAVEGSRPVLVEVQALTNPTVYGSPQRVSTGFDGRRTALLLAVLERRAGIPTGDLDVFLNVVGGLRLSEPAADLAVIAALASAVRDRAADPAAVFVGEVGLGGEIRPVG
;
A
#
# COMPACT_ATOMS: atom_id res chain seq x y z
N ASP A 1 29.09 3.14 11.49
CA ASP A 1 28.10 2.60 12.46
C ASP A 1 26.81 2.32 11.70
N VAL A 2 26.09 1.30 12.16
CA VAL A 2 24.81 0.86 11.61
C VAL A 2 23.84 0.71 12.77
N VAL A 3 22.61 1.16 12.58
CA VAL A 3 21.49 0.97 13.51
C VAL A 3 20.42 0.19 12.75
N LEU A 4 20.06 -0.96 13.32
CA LEU A 4 19.03 -1.85 12.80
C LEU A 4 17.90 -1.95 13.81
N GLN A 5 16.68 -2.00 13.32
CA GLN A 5 15.48 -2.22 14.11
C GLN A 5 14.88 -3.56 13.72
N PHE A 6 14.57 -4.38 14.74
CA PHE A 6 13.90 -5.66 14.53
C PHE A 6 12.46 -5.56 14.99
N GLU A 7 11.54 -5.62 14.02
CA GLU A 7 10.13 -5.40 14.22
C GLU A 7 9.36 -6.70 14.00
N ALA A 8 8.41 -6.96 14.91
CA ALA A 8 7.36 -7.93 14.67
C ALA A 8 6.24 -7.21 13.94
N SER A 9 5.75 -7.75 12.83
CA SER A 9 4.47 -7.29 12.30
C SER A 9 3.34 -7.77 13.20
N HIS A 10 2.34 -6.92 13.43
CA HIS A 10 1.12 -7.35 14.07
C HIS A 10 0.31 -8.21 13.10
N GLY A 11 0.25 -9.51 13.36
CA GLY A 11 -0.62 -10.46 12.64
C GLY A 11 0.07 -11.36 11.62
N LEU A 12 1.35 -11.11 11.26
CA LEU A 12 2.11 -12.02 10.40
C LEU A 12 3.11 -12.83 11.22
N GLU A 13 3.37 -14.08 10.83
CA GLU A 13 4.48 -14.92 11.37
C GLU A 13 5.88 -14.41 10.93
N HIS A 14 5.94 -13.16 10.47
CA HIS A 14 7.07 -12.54 9.83
C HIS A 14 7.71 -11.48 10.70
N ARG A 15 9.03 -11.40 10.60
CA ARG A 15 9.87 -10.44 11.31
C ARG A 15 10.62 -9.60 10.29
N PHE A 16 10.67 -8.31 10.53
CA PHE A 16 11.35 -7.35 9.67
C PHE A 16 12.60 -6.85 10.36
N VAL A 17 13.73 -6.89 9.67
CA VAL A 17 14.91 -6.11 10.05
C VAL A 17 14.95 -4.92 9.11
N ARG A 18 14.92 -3.71 9.67
CA ARG A 18 14.98 -2.45 8.92
C ARG A 18 16.21 -1.66 9.37
N GLY A 19 16.98 -1.13 8.42
CA GLY A 19 17.99 -0.13 8.76
C GLY A 19 17.33 1.21 9.11
N THR A 20 17.79 1.88 10.17
CA THR A 20 17.40 3.27 10.44
C THR A 20 18.57 4.22 10.28
N LYS A 21 19.79 3.68 10.31
CA LYS A 21 21.04 4.41 10.03
C LYS A 21 22.07 3.43 9.50
N ASN A 22 22.71 3.76 8.39
CA ASN A 22 23.75 2.91 7.80
C ASN A 22 24.84 3.80 7.20
N ARG A 23 26.03 3.85 7.82
CA ARG A 23 27.17 4.60 7.27
C ARG A 23 27.88 3.90 6.11
N PHE A 24 27.45 2.68 5.75
CA PHE A 24 28.12 1.82 4.77
C PHE A 24 27.18 1.35 3.66
N GLY A 25 25.96 1.89 3.56
CA GLY A 25 24.96 1.48 2.58
C GLY A 25 23.63 2.20 2.76
N ALA A 26 22.58 1.72 2.08
CA ALA A 26 21.24 2.28 2.19
C ALA A 26 20.65 2.10 3.61
N THR A 27 19.88 3.08 4.05
CA THR A 27 19.17 3.01 5.34
C THR A 27 17.90 2.19 5.22
N ASP A 28 17.19 2.26 4.09
CA ASP A 28 15.81 1.76 4.02
C ASP A 28 15.71 0.30 3.56
N GLU A 29 16.80 -0.47 3.62
CA GLU A 29 16.75 -1.88 3.28
C GLU A 29 15.97 -2.68 4.33
N ILE A 30 15.11 -3.58 3.85
CA ILE A 30 14.43 -4.57 4.66
C ILE A 30 14.94 -5.97 4.35
N ALA A 31 15.22 -6.71 5.41
CA ALA A 31 15.30 -8.16 5.37
C ALA A 31 14.06 -8.75 6.07
N VAL A 32 13.34 -9.60 5.33
CA VAL A 32 12.15 -10.30 5.83
C VAL A 32 12.54 -11.69 6.29
N PHE A 33 12.12 -12.07 7.49
CA PHE A 33 12.37 -13.38 8.08
C PHE A 33 11.08 -14.05 8.51
N ARG A 34 11.06 -15.38 8.54
CA ARG A 34 10.02 -16.19 9.19
C ARG A 34 10.65 -16.93 10.37
N MET A 35 9.95 -17.01 11.48
CA MET A 35 10.38 -17.84 12.62
C MET A 35 9.94 -19.28 12.38
N GLY A 36 10.90 -20.17 12.12
CA GLY A 36 10.65 -21.61 12.03
C GLY A 36 10.99 -22.35 13.32
N SER A 37 10.75 -23.65 13.35
CA SER A 37 11.09 -24.53 14.48
C SER A 37 12.59 -24.56 14.82
N THR A 38 13.44 -24.24 13.84
CA THR A 38 14.91 -24.20 13.99
C THR A 38 15.47 -22.77 14.08
N GLY A 39 14.62 -21.75 14.22
CA GLY A 39 15.02 -20.34 14.29
C GLY A 39 14.61 -19.49 13.08
N LEU A 40 15.21 -18.30 12.95
CA LEU A 40 14.91 -17.35 11.88
C LEU A 40 15.44 -17.83 10.53
N ARG A 41 14.57 -17.82 9.51
CA ARG A 41 14.94 -18.11 8.12
C ARG A 41 14.62 -16.90 7.24
N PRO A 42 15.54 -16.50 6.33
CA PRO A 42 15.27 -15.41 5.40
C PRO A 42 14.17 -15.80 4.43
N VAL A 43 13.32 -14.84 4.06
CA VAL A 43 12.33 -14.99 3.00
C VAL A 43 12.94 -14.46 1.70
N GLU A 44 13.15 -15.35 0.73
CA GLU A 44 13.81 -15.00 -0.54
C GLU A 44 12.93 -14.14 -1.46
N ASN A 45 11.62 -14.39 -1.48
CA ASN A 45 10.65 -13.63 -2.26
C ASN A 45 9.61 -12.96 -1.35
N PRO A 46 9.86 -11.73 -0.88
CA PRO A 46 8.90 -10.97 -0.07
C PRO A 46 7.60 -10.68 -0.81
N SER A 47 7.63 -10.47 -2.13
CA SER A 47 6.44 -10.16 -2.92
C SER A 47 5.43 -11.31 -2.91
N ALA A 48 5.89 -12.55 -2.99
CA ALA A 48 5.01 -13.73 -2.88
C ALA A 48 4.27 -13.78 -1.53
N LEU A 49 4.93 -13.33 -0.46
CA LEU A 49 4.38 -13.26 0.88
C LEU A 49 3.36 -12.13 1.03
N PHE A 50 3.63 -10.95 0.48
CA PHE A 50 2.70 -9.81 0.57
C PHE A 50 1.46 -9.96 -0.33
N LEU A 51 1.53 -10.83 -1.34
CA LEU A 51 0.40 -11.16 -2.22
C LEU A 51 -0.27 -12.49 -1.82
N GLU A 52 0.20 -13.15 -0.76
CA GLU A 52 -0.37 -14.40 -0.27
C GLU A 52 -1.80 -14.16 0.25
N GLY A 53 -2.77 -14.97 -0.23
CA GLY A 53 -4.17 -14.85 0.18
C GLY A 53 -4.98 -13.75 -0.53
N ARG A 54 -4.37 -12.98 -1.45
CA ARG A 54 -5.09 -11.98 -2.26
C ARG A 54 -6.23 -12.63 -3.04
N GLN A 55 -7.45 -12.11 -2.87
CA GLN A 55 -8.59 -12.53 -3.67
C GLN A 55 -8.58 -11.80 -5.01
N ALA A 56 -8.14 -12.49 -6.07
CA ALA A 56 -7.93 -11.94 -7.41
C ALA A 56 -9.14 -11.24 -8.06
N ARG A 57 -10.36 -11.37 -7.50
CA ARG A 57 -11.59 -10.78 -8.04
C ARG A 57 -12.35 -9.90 -7.03
N ALA A 58 -11.72 -9.55 -5.91
CA ALA A 58 -12.33 -8.61 -4.97
C ALA A 58 -12.23 -7.17 -5.51
N SER A 59 -13.30 -6.40 -5.42
CA SER A 59 -13.26 -4.96 -5.62
C SER A 59 -12.41 -4.32 -4.52
N GLY A 60 -11.75 -3.21 -4.84
CA GLY A 60 -10.90 -2.50 -3.91
C GLY A 60 -9.51 -3.09 -3.68
N SER A 61 -9.11 -4.17 -4.36
CA SER A 61 -7.77 -4.79 -4.22
C SER A 61 -6.89 -4.52 -5.45
N THR A 62 -5.78 -3.80 -5.25
CA THR A 62 -4.77 -3.52 -6.29
C THR A 62 -3.36 -3.83 -5.80
N VAL A 63 -2.40 -3.87 -6.72
CA VAL A 63 -0.98 -4.10 -6.40
C VAL A 63 -0.18 -2.84 -6.69
N ALA A 64 0.52 -2.35 -5.68
CA ALA A 64 1.56 -1.33 -5.81
C ALA A 64 2.91 -2.01 -5.98
N ALA A 65 3.80 -1.40 -6.78
CA ALA A 65 5.24 -1.63 -6.63
C ALA A 65 5.79 -0.55 -5.70
N ALA A 66 6.49 -0.99 -4.66
CA ALA A 66 7.17 -0.11 -3.73
C ALA A 66 8.68 -0.39 -3.74
N VAL A 67 9.48 0.64 -3.57
CA VAL A 67 10.93 0.51 -3.41
C VAL A 67 11.27 0.62 -1.93
N GLU A 68 11.68 -0.50 -1.36
CA GLU A 68 12.11 -0.57 0.03
C GLU A 68 13.65 -0.65 0.06
N GLY A 69 14.27 0.52 0.24
CA GLY A 69 15.72 0.68 0.10
C GLY A 69 16.15 0.51 -1.36
N SER A 70 16.82 -0.59 -1.66
CA SER A 70 17.27 -0.95 -3.01
C SER A 70 16.39 -2.03 -3.67
N ARG A 71 15.42 -2.58 -2.94
CA ARG A 71 14.65 -3.75 -3.39
C ARG A 71 13.23 -3.36 -3.79
N PRO A 72 12.81 -3.66 -5.04
CA PRO A 72 11.41 -3.55 -5.40
C PRO A 72 10.61 -4.67 -4.72
N VAL A 73 9.48 -4.30 -4.15
CA VAL A 73 8.55 -5.20 -3.46
C VAL A 73 7.14 -4.91 -3.98
N LEU A 74 6.39 -5.97 -4.29
CA LEU A 74 4.97 -5.84 -4.62
C LEU A 74 4.13 -5.94 -3.35
N VAL A 75 3.19 -5.02 -3.20
CA VAL A 75 2.36 -4.90 -2.00
C VAL A 75 0.91 -4.72 -2.40
N GLU A 76 0.01 -5.45 -1.75
CA GLU A 76 -1.42 -5.27 -1.95
C GLU A 76 -1.92 -4.00 -1.22
N VAL A 77 -2.68 -3.18 -1.95
CA VAL A 77 -3.43 -2.06 -1.41
C VAL A 77 -4.92 -2.41 -1.45
N GLN A 78 -5.57 -2.26 -0.32
CA GLN A 78 -6.98 -2.56 -0.14
C GLN A 78 -7.75 -1.28 0.18
N ALA A 79 -8.87 -1.10 -0.50
CA ALA A 79 -9.85 -0.06 -0.24
C ALA A 79 -11.22 -0.68 -0.03
N LEU A 80 -11.97 -0.14 0.93
CA LEU A 80 -13.37 -0.43 1.15
C LEU A 80 -14.12 0.88 1.28
N THR A 81 -15.24 0.99 0.58
CA THR A 81 -16.12 2.16 0.69
C THR A 81 -17.54 1.75 1.03
N ASN A 82 -18.20 2.57 1.83
CA ASN A 82 -19.59 2.35 2.24
C ASN A 82 -20.33 3.69 2.25
N PRO A 83 -21.64 3.75 1.91
CA PRO A 83 -22.41 4.96 2.09
C PRO A 83 -22.39 5.44 3.54
N THR A 84 -22.08 6.72 3.73
CA THR A 84 -22.09 7.36 5.06
C THR A 84 -23.52 7.45 5.54
N VAL A 85 -23.80 6.88 6.72
CA VAL A 85 -25.17 6.86 7.26
C VAL A 85 -25.46 8.10 8.11
N TYR A 86 -24.48 8.59 8.89
CA TYR A 86 -24.64 9.77 9.74
C TYR A 86 -23.34 10.54 9.94
N GLY A 87 -23.42 11.86 9.84
CA GLY A 87 -22.31 12.78 10.14
C GLY A 87 -21.33 12.95 8.98
N SER A 88 -20.09 13.30 9.31
CA SER A 88 -19.02 13.43 8.33
C SER A 88 -18.47 12.05 7.94
N PRO A 89 -18.26 11.77 6.65
CA PRO A 89 -17.68 10.51 6.19
C PRO A 89 -16.35 10.19 6.88
N GLN A 90 -16.21 8.94 7.31
CA GLN A 90 -14.99 8.43 7.89
C GLN A 90 -13.93 8.20 6.81
N ARG A 91 -12.69 8.58 7.08
CA ARG A 91 -11.55 8.37 6.18
C ARG A 91 -10.39 7.83 6.98
N VAL A 92 -10.22 6.52 6.94
CA VAL A 92 -9.21 5.80 7.72
C VAL A 92 -8.18 5.21 6.77
N SER A 93 -6.91 5.39 7.08
CA SER A 93 -5.81 4.85 6.27
C SER A 93 -4.77 4.21 7.17
N THR A 94 -4.41 2.96 6.87
CA THR A 94 -3.37 2.19 7.56
C THR A 94 -2.27 1.84 6.57
N GLY A 95 -1.02 2.16 6.91
CA GLY A 95 0.13 1.95 6.01
C GLY A 95 0.25 2.97 4.86
N PHE A 96 -0.63 3.96 4.78
CA PHE A 96 -0.55 5.08 3.84
C PHE A 96 -0.98 6.39 4.52
N ASP A 97 -0.49 7.54 4.06
CA ASP A 97 -0.81 8.83 4.66
C ASP A 97 -2.27 9.25 4.39
N GLY A 98 -3.01 9.56 5.45
CA GLY A 98 -4.43 9.92 5.35
C GLY A 98 -4.69 11.24 4.63
N ARG A 99 -3.75 12.20 4.64
CA ARG A 99 -3.90 13.45 3.87
C ARG A 99 -3.73 13.18 2.38
N ARG A 100 -2.77 12.33 1.99
CA ARG A 100 -2.63 11.85 0.61
C ARG A 100 -3.88 11.11 0.17
N THR A 101 -4.45 10.23 0.99
CA THR A 101 -5.75 9.59 0.68
C THR A 101 -6.83 10.63 0.40
N ALA A 102 -6.94 11.67 1.23
CA ALA A 102 -7.93 12.74 1.03
C ALA A 102 -7.72 13.52 -0.28
N LEU A 103 -6.47 13.77 -0.68
CA LEU A 103 -6.15 14.40 -1.96
C LEU A 103 -6.54 13.49 -3.14
N LEU A 104 -6.20 12.19 -3.07
CA LEU A 104 -6.53 11.24 -4.13
C LEU A 104 -8.05 11.06 -4.30
N LEU A 105 -8.82 11.07 -3.21
CA LEU A 105 -10.28 11.10 -3.26
C LEU A 105 -10.80 12.36 -3.97
N ALA A 106 -10.23 13.53 -3.65
CA ALA A 106 -10.60 14.77 -4.33
C ALA A 106 -10.28 14.75 -5.83
N VAL A 107 -9.15 14.13 -6.22
CA VAL A 107 -8.78 13.92 -7.63
C VAL A 107 -9.77 12.96 -8.32
N LEU A 108 -10.10 11.83 -7.70
CA LEU A 108 -11.13 10.89 -8.21
C LEU A 108 -12.45 11.59 -8.49
N GLU A 109 -12.90 12.41 -7.54
CA GLU A 109 -14.18 13.10 -7.65
C GLU A 109 -14.16 14.18 -8.73
N ARG A 110 -13.14 15.05 -8.71
CA ARG A 110 -13.09 16.21 -9.61
C ARG A 110 -12.58 15.91 -11.01
N ARG A 111 -11.75 14.90 -11.18
CA ARG A 111 -11.11 14.57 -12.47
C ARG A 111 -11.69 13.33 -13.13
N ALA A 112 -12.08 12.32 -12.34
CA ALA A 112 -12.64 11.07 -12.86
C ALA A 112 -14.17 10.97 -12.74
N GLY A 113 -14.82 11.97 -12.14
CA GLY A 113 -16.28 12.01 -11.98
C GLY A 113 -16.83 10.90 -11.08
N ILE A 114 -16.02 10.42 -10.13
CA ILE A 114 -16.42 9.38 -9.19
C ILE A 114 -16.81 10.05 -7.87
N PRO A 115 -18.10 10.11 -7.51
CA PRO A 115 -18.50 10.76 -6.26
C PRO A 115 -17.97 9.98 -5.06
N THR A 116 -17.24 10.67 -4.19
CA THR A 116 -16.68 10.10 -2.94
C THR A 116 -17.09 10.89 -1.70
N GLY A 117 -17.69 12.07 -1.88
CA GLY A 117 -18.07 13.00 -0.82
C GLY A 117 -18.95 12.39 0.28
N ASP A 118 -19.82 11.44 -0.06
CA ASP A 118 -20.77 10.81 0.88
C ASP A 118 -20.38 9.37 1.26
N LEU A 119 -19.12 8.97 1.04
CA LEU A 119 -18.65 7.62 1.31
C LEU A 119 -17.68 7.59 2.49
N ASP A 120 -17.91 6.66 3.41
CA ASP A 120 -16.88 6.20 4.34
C ASP A 120 -15.82 5.46 3.53
N VAL A 121 -14.55 5.72 3.82
CA VAL A 121 -13.39 5.16 3.11
C VAL A 121 -12.42 4.55 4.11
N PHE A 122 -12.10 3.28 3.89
CA PHE A 122 -11.11 2.54 4.65
C PHE A 122 -10.03 2.07 3.68
N LEU A 123 -8.78 2.48 3.92
CA LEU A 123 -7.61 2.11 3.13
C LEU A 123 -6.63 1.34 3.99
N ASN A 124 -6.11 0.23 3.48
CA ASN A 124 -5.15 -0.62 4.16
C ASN A 124 -4.05 -1.08 3.20
N VAL A 125 -2.79 -0.91 3.61
CA VAL A 125 -1.65 -1.55 2.96
C VAL A 125 -1.39 -2.89 3.65
N VAL A 126 -1.52 -3.97 2.89
CA VAL A 126 -1.35 -5.33 3.41
C VAL A 126 0.10 -5.58 3.77
N GLY A 127 0.33 -6.44 4.75
CA GLY A 127 1.69 -6.84 5.14
C GLY A 127 2.33 -5.97 6.21
N GLY A 128 1.63 -4.93 6.70
CA GLY A 128 2.17 -4.00 7.71
C GLY A 128 3.24 -3.05 7.17
N LEU A 129 3.41 -3.00 5.85
CA LEU A 129 4.31 -2.08 5.18
C LEU A 129 3.74 -0.66 5.16
N ARG A 130 4.62 0.32 5.01
CA ARG A 130 4.26 1.73 4.85
C ARG A 130 4.63 2.18 3.45
N LEU A 131 3.64 2.62 2.69
CA LEU A 131 3.84 3.22 1.37
C LEU A 131 3.95 4.75 1.54
N SER A 132 5.18 5.25 1.55
CA SER A 132 5.48 6.69 1.70
C SER A 132 5.81 7.37 0.38
N GLU A 133 6.17 6.61 -0.66
CA GLU A 133 6.62 7.16 -1.93
C GLU A 133 5.47 7.63 -2.85
N PRO A 134 5.71 8.60 -3.74
CA PRO A 134 4.73 9.05 -4.74
C PRO A 134 4.26 7.94 -5.70
N ALA A 135 5.11 6.97 -6.01
CA ALA A 135 4.81 5.87 -6.94
C ALA A 135 3.58 5.04 -6.55
N ALA A 136 3.22 5.01 -5.27
CA ALA A 136 2.07 4.30 -4.75
C ALA A 136 0.72 4.99 -5.04
N ASP A 137 0.70 6.26 -5.45
CA ASP A 137 -0.56 7.02 -5.64
C ASP A 137 -1.47 6.34 -6.66
N LEU A 138 -0.91 5.86 -7.78
CA LEU A 138 -1.69 5.20 -8.82
C LEU A 138 -2.34 3.89 -8.32
N ALA A 139 -1.66 3.13 -7.47
CA ALA A 139 -2.22 1.91 -6.89
C ALA A 139 -3.37 2.23 -5.92
N VAL A 140 -3.17 3.24 -5.07
CA VAL A 140 -4.17 3.70 -4.09
C VAL A 140 -5.41 4.25 -4.80
N ILE A 141 -5.24 5.12 -5.78
CA ILE A 141 -6.38 5.71 -6.51
C ILE A 141 -7.15 4.65 -7.31
N ALA A 142 -6.44 3.64 -7.84
CA ALA A 142 -7.06 2.50 -8.52
C ALA A 142 -7.85 1.61 -7.55
N ALA A 143 -7.33 1.36 -6.33
CA ALA A 143 -8.05 0.63 -5.29
C ALA A 143 -9.34 1.37 -4.89
N LEU A 144 -9.24 2.68 -4.64
CA LEU A 144 -10.39 3.52 -4.30
C LEU A 144 -11.44 3.50 -5.43
N ALA A 145 -11.02 3.70 -6.68
CA ALA A 145 -11.93 3.64 -7.83
C ALA A 145 -12.60 2.26 -7.98
N SER A 146 -11.84 1.19 -7.73
CA SER A 146 -12.32 -0.19 -7.77
C SER A 146 -13.37 -0.45 -6.70
N ALA A 147 -13.14 0.03 -5.47
CA ALA A 147 -14.07 -0.10 -4.34
C ALA A 147 -15.38 0.68 -4.60
N VAL A 148 -15.28 1.94 -5.00
CA VAL A 148 -16.47 2.79 -5.24
C VAL A 148 -17.33 2.26 -6.38
N ARG A 149 -16.71 1.72 -7.42
CA ARG A 149 -17.44 1.16 -8.58
C ARG A 149 -17.84 -0.31 -8.40
N ASP A 150 -17.44 -0.93 -7.29
CA ASP A 150 -17.57 -2.37 -7.06
C ASP A 150 -17.10 -3.22 -8.26
N ARG A 151 -15.92 -2.88 -8.80
CA ARG A 151 -15.34 -3.53 -9.98
C ARG A 151 -13.90 -3.91 -9.71
N ALA A 152 -13.62 -5.20 -9.66
CA ALA A 152 -12.27 -5.72 -9.48
C ALA A 152 -11.30 -5.19 -10.55
N ALA A 153 -10.09 -4.86 -10.12
CA ALA A 153 -8.96 -4.60 -11.02
C ALA A 153 -8.47 -5.91 -11.64
N ASP A 154 -7.70 -5.81 -12.73
CA ASP A 154 -7.01 -6.98 -13.28
C ASP A 154 -6.03 -7.54 -12.22
N PRO A 155 -6.14 -8.83 -11.84
CA PRO A 155 -5.25 -9.41 -10.84
C PRO A 155 -3.78 -9.43 -11.25
N ALA A 156 -3.48 -9.39 -12.55
CA ALA A 156 -2.12 -9.35 -13.08
C ALA A 156 -1.57 -7.92 -13.23
N ALA A 157 -2.40 -6.89 -13.01
CA ALA A 157 -1.96 -5.50 -13.10
C ALA A 157 -1.19 -5.05 -11.85
N VAL A 158 -0.11 -4.31 -12.11
CA VAL A 158 0.65 -3.56 -11.11
C VAL A 158 0.55 -2.08 -11.46
N PHE A 159 0.30 -1.25 -10.46
CA PHE A 159 0.08 0.19 -10.63
C PHE A 159 1.26 0.97 -10.04
N VAL A 160 1.88 1.81 -10.85
CA VAL A 160 3.05 2.60 -10.49
C VAL A 160 2.92 3.99 -11.12
N GLY A 161 2.96 5.02 -10.28
CA GLY A 161 2.93 6.41 -10.74
C GLY A 161 2.45 7.37 -9.66
N GLU A 162 2.94 8.59 -9.74
CA GLU A 162 2.46 9.72 -8.93
C GLU A 162 1.20 10.30 -9.59
N VAL A 163 0.21 10.67 -8.79
CA VAL A 163 -1.03 11.28 -9.31
C VAL A 163 -1.04 12.75 -8.97
N GLY A 164 -0.99 13.60 -10.00
CA GLY A 164 -1.09 15.04 -9.84
C GLY A 164 -2.53 15.49 -9.58
N LEU A 165 -2.68 16.69 -8.99
CA LEU A 165 -4.00 17.27 -8.70
C LEU A 165 -4.79 17.65 -9.98
N GLY A 166 -4.13 17.70 -11.14
CA GLY A 166 -4.77 17.83 -12.45
C GLY A 166 -5.37 16.51 -12.97
N GLY A 167 -5.07 15.38 -12.32
CA GLY A 167 -5.44 14.04 -12.77
C GLY A 167 -4.41 13.41 -13.70
N GLU A 168 -3.28 14.07 -13.94
CA GLU A 168 -2.17 13.53 -14.70
C GLU A 168 -1.40 12.46 -13.91
N ILE A 169 -0.88 11.46 -14.63
CA ILE A 169 0.03 10.47 -14.06
C ILE A 169 1.45 10.93 -14.35
N ARG A 170 2.23 11.13 -13.30
CA ARG A 170 3.61 11.63 -13.35
C ARG A 170 4.61 10.47 -13.24
N PRO A 171 5.75 10.58 -13.93
CA PRO A 171 6.80 9.57 -13.84
C PRO A 171 7.38 9.51 -12.42
N VAL A 172 7.82 8.32 -12.04
CA VAL A 172 8.42 8.02 -10.73
C VAL A 172 9.72 7.25 -10.92
N GLY A 173 10.62 7.39 -9.95
CA GLY A 173 11.99 6.85 -9.99
C GLY A 173 12.13 5.49 -9.34
#